data_AF-A0A8T2XAW4-F1
#
_entry.id   AF-A0A8T2XAW4-F1
#
_cell.length_a   1.000
_cell.length_b   1.000
_cell.length_c   1.000
_cell.angle_alpha   90.00
_cell.angle_beta   90.00
_cell.angle_gamma   90.00
#
_symmetry.space_group_name_H-M   'P 1'
#
loop_
_entity.id
_entity.type
_entity.pdbx_description
1 polymer ?
#
loop_
_entity_poly.entity_id
_entity_poly.type
_entity_poly.pdbx_seq_one_letter_code
_entity_poly.pdbx_strand_id
1 'polypeptide(L)'
;MSGGKPSSKRKGVEKYEDASVNTEVELHVEHDAIFHDHVPIVSYYNDRITPLLDAVDRLRQLQCLPDIVRKIDENLKASISELNRMPTRLLSVADVMAAFTGIIGYSKESLRKILVRGEIDEYPDEKEMHCTARLVEKLNQFSTELHNCSDHTKKFMMNEIEVLEETKGIELPNILPHAAFLTILQQKVEEISELPIRFVENVWTYIEGVVISVLDRHSKNYHQLQLFIRRVAHQLVAKMKDRSIDWVAEIVQMEKETGYTCNPEYMKEWNKLMTQQHTVIEDIMQIGRYYLVKIEGFGDVKVGHLMEYKLILPKAFDLKMRVTTYWKIVLMRLVDNMALHLQLSIRNLVNKEMEKEIFNQLVGTAGDVIKRMLEETLSLLIISVRS
;
A
#
# COMPACT_ATOMS: atom_id res chain seq x y z
N MET A 1 -61.71 -28.00 -14.97
CA MET A 1 -62.06 -27.03 -16.03
C MET A 1 -60.90 -27.04 -17.01
N SER A 2 -61.03 -27.82 -18.09
CA SER A 2 -61.28 -27.34 -19.47
C SER A 2 -60.10 -26.51 -19.98
N GLY A 3 -59.26 -26.97 -20.91
CA GLY A 3 -59.57 -27.36 -22.30
C GLY A 3 -58.95 -26.29 -23.21
N GLY A 4 -58.32 -26.54 -24.35
CA GLY A 4 -58.08 -27.74 -25.13
C GLY A 4 -57.08 -27.45 -26.28
N LYS A 5 -56.65 -28.52 -26.95
CA LYS A 5 -56.02 -28.51 -28.29
C LYS A 5 -57.05 -28.15 -29.37
N PRO A 6 -56.63 -27.94 -30.63
CA PRO A 6 -56.74 -29.02 -31.64
C PRO A 6 -55.41 -29.23 -32.41
N SER A 7 -54.94 -30.45 -32.73
CA SER A 7 -55.48 -31.47 -33.68
C SER A 7 -55.20 -31.05 -35.14
N SER A 8 -54.77 -31.85 -36.13
CA SER A 8 -54.48 -33.29 -36.37
C SER A 8 -54.04 -33.39 -37.85
N LYS A 9 -53.23 -34.34 -38.34
CA LYS A 9 -53.58 -35.69 -38.88
C LYS A 9 -52.25 -36.29 -39.39
N ARG A 10 -51.74 -37.49 -39.09
CA ARG A 10 -52.21 -38.91 -39.14
C ARG A 10 -52.58 -39.46 -40.52
N LYS A 11 -51.74 -40.38 -41.00
CA LYS A 11 -51.98 -41.77 -41.50
C LYS A 11 -50.77 -42.16 -42.38
N GLY A 12 -50.28 -43.39 -42.44
CA GLY A 12 -50.66 -44.63 -41.79
C GLY A 12 -49.68 -45.75 -42.18
N VAL A 13 -49.64 -46.74 -41.29
CA VAL A 13 -48.99 -48.06 -41.35
C VAL A 13 -49.25 -48.83 -42.65
N GLU A 14 -48.25 -49.55 -43.17
CA GLU A 14 -48.45 -50.92 -43.67
C GLU A 14 -47.14 -51.74 -43.65
N LYS A 15 -47.31 -53.00 -43.26
CA LYS A 15 -46.32 -54.03 -42.94
C LYS A 15 -46.53 -55.17 -43.94
N TYR A 16 -45.48 -55.69 -44.56
CA TYR A 16 -45.53 -56.98 -45.25
C TYR A 16 -44.23 -57.75 -45.00
N GLU A 17 -44.36 -58.82 -44.22
CA GLU A 17 -43.50 -60.01 -44.19
C GLU A 17 -43.99 -60.96 -45.31
N ASP A 18 -43.06 -61.59 -46.04
CA ASP A 18 -43.15 -62.96 -46.61
C ASP A 18 -41.78 -63.26 -47.23
N ALA A 19 -40.94 -64.14 -46.67
CA ALA A 19 -41.01 -65.61 -46.62
C ALA A 19 -40.36 -66.30 -47.84
N SER A 20 -39.17 -66.87 -47.58
CA SER A 20 -38.63 -68.17 -48.02
C SER A 20 -38.57 -68.52 -49.52
N VAL A 21 -37.37 -68.85 -50.03
CA VAL A 21 -37.07 -70.19 -50.59
C VAL A 21 -35.56 -70.45 -50.51
N ASN A 22 -35.19 -71.52 -49.81
CA ASN A 22 -33.89 -72.20 -49.90
C ASN A 22 -33.77 -72.94 -51.23
N THR A 23 -32.64 -72.80 -51.92
CA THR A 23 -32.15 -73.84 -52.83
C THR A 23 -30.63 -73.92 -52.75
N GLU A 24 -30.16 -74.96 -52.07
CA GLU A 24 -28.81 -75.49 -52.19
C GLU A 24 -28.59 -75.98 -53.63
N VAL A 25 -27.50 -75.56 -54.25
CA VAL A 25 -26.91 -76.30 -55.38
C VAL A 25 -25.41 -76.41 -55.10
N GLU A 26 -25.01 -77.59 -54.65
CA GLU A 26 -23.63 -78.06 -54.69
C GLU A 26 -23.13 -78.04 -56.13
N LEU A 27 -21.97 -77.40 -56.36
CA LEU A 27 -21.09 -77.77 -57.44
C LEU A 27 -19.67 -77.88 -56.87
N HIS A 28 -19.33 -79.12 -56.51
CA HIS A 28 -17.95 -79.59 -56.47
C HIS A 28 -17.31 -79.42 -57.85
N VAL A 29 -16.22 -78.67 -57.91
CA VAL A 29 -15.12 -78.99 -58.84
C VAL A 29 -13.82 -78.81 -58.06
N GLU A 30 -13.23 -79.94 -57.73
CA GLU A 30 -11.84 -80.08 -57.29
C GLU A 30 -10.91 -79.51 -58.36
N HIS A 31 -9.92 -78.74 -57.96
CA HIS A 31 -8.60 -78.84 -58.58
C HIS A 31 -7.53 -78.68 -57.51
N ASP A 32 -6.90 -79.82 -57.27
CA ASP A 32 -5.80 -80.04 -56.35
C ASP A 32 -4.56 -79.20 -56.63
N ALA A 33 -3.78 -79.09 -55.54
CA ALA A 33 -2.33 -78.97 -55.48
C ALA A 33 -1.69 -77.58 -55.68
N ILE A 34 -1.55 -76.84 -54.56
CA ILE A 34 -0.26 -76.22 -54.15
C ILE A 34 -0.17 -76.19 -52.61
N PHE A 35 0.44 -77.21 -52.00
CA PHE A 35 1.09 -77.02 -50.70
C PHE A 35 2.44 -76.35 -50.97
N HIS A 36 2.68 -75.15 -50.43
CA HIS A 36 3.82 -74.81 -49.57
C HIS A 36 3.78 -73.32 -49.18
N ASP A 37 4.14 -73.06 -47.92
CA ASP A 37 4.39 -71.77 -47.24
C ASP A 37 3.19 -70.94 -46.75
N HIS A 38 2.48 -71.47 -45.75
CA HIS A 38 1.69 -70.64 -44.84
C HIS A 38 2.55 -70.18 -43.65
N VAL A 39 3.10 -68.97 -43.73
CA VAL A 39 3.33 -68.17 -42.52
C VAL A 39 1.94 -67.93 -41.90
N PRO A 40 1.68 -68.24 -40.62
CA PRO A 40 0.36 -68.08 -40.05
C PRO A 40 -0.09 -66.63 -40.22
N ILE A 41 -1.34 -66.41 -40.65
CA ILE A 41 -1.97 -65.07 -40.71
C ILE A 41 -1.75 -64.31 -39.39
N VAL A 42 -1.64 -65.06 -38.29
CA VAL A 42 -1.32 -64.58 -36.93
C VAL A 42 0.07 -63.95 -36.81
N SER A 43 1.12 -64.47 -37.43
CA SER A 43 2.47 -63.87 -37.34
C SER A 43 2.64 -62.66 -38.27
N TYR A 44 1.97 -62.63 -39.43
CA TYR A 44 1.93 -61.43 -40.28
C TYR A 44 1.22 -60.25 -39.57
N TYR A 45 0.13 -60.53 -38.83
CA TYR A 45 -0.53 -59.55 -37.99
C TYR A 45 0.38 -59.05 -36.85
N ASN A 46 1.05 -59.97 -36.14
CA ASN A 46 1.89 -59.62 -34.99
C ASN A 46 3.16 -58.83 -35.36
N ASP A 47 3.80 -59.13 -36.50
CA ASP A 47 5.10 -58.53 -36.84
C ASP A 47 4.98 -57.22 -37.63
N ARG A 48 3.84 -56.98 -38.30
CA ARG A 48 3.65 -55.77 -39.14
C ARG A 48 2.49 -54.89 -38.72
N ILE A 49 1.36 -55.48 -38.34
CA ILE A 49 0.13 -54.71 -38.08
C ILE A 49 0.08 -54.25 -36.61
N THR A 50 0.48 -55.10 -35.65
CA THR A 50 0.52 -54.73 -34.23
C THR A 50 1.47 -53.56 -33.94
N PRO A 51 2.70 -53.48 -34.48
CA PRO A 51 3.58 -52.34 -34.25
C PRO A 51 3.08 -51.04 -34.89
N LEU A 52 2.37 -51.13 -36.02
CA LEU A 52 1.74 -49.96 -36.66
C LEU A 52 0.52 -49.47 -35.88
N LEU A 53 -0.33 -50.37 -35.40
CA LEU A 53 -1.44 -50.02 -34.51
C LEU A 53 -0.94 -49.45 -33.19
N ASP A 54 0.14 -50.01 -32.64
CA ASP A 54 0.76 -49.54 -31.42
C ASP A 54 1.50 -48.21 -31.65
N ALA A 55 2.04 -47.95 -32.84
CA ALA A 55 2.55 -46.63 -33.24
C ALA A 55 1.41 -45.60 -33.43
N VAL A 56 0.27 -46.01 -33.99
CA VAL A 56 -0.93 -45.16 -34.13
C VAL A 56 -1.56 -44.87 -32.77
N ASP A 57 -1.63 -45.86 -31.87
CA ASP A 57 -2.09 -45.68 -30.51
C ASP A 57 -1.08 -44.90 -29.65
N ARG A 58 0.23 -45.01 -29.89
CA ARG A 58 1.23 -44.10 -29.31
C ARG A 58 1.10 -42.68 -29.86
N LEU A 59 0.80 -42.49 -31.16
CA LEU A 59 0.50 -41.18 -31.74
C LEU A 59 -0.79 -40.57 -31.17
N ARG A 60 -1.77 -41.41 -30.84
CA ARG A 60 -3.04 -41.02 -30.22
C ARG A 60 -2.90 -40.78 -28.71
N GLN A 61 -2.07 -41.56 -28.02
CA GLN A 61 -1.68 -41.38 -26.60
C GLN A 61 -0.71 -40.22 -26.41
N LEU A 62 0.02 -39.83 -27.45
CA LEU A 62 0.94 -38.71 -27.36
C LEU A 62 0.22 -37.45 -26.85
N GLN A 63 -1.10 -37.29 -26.99
CA GLN A 63 -1.93 -36.21 -26.39
C GLN A 63 -1.30 -34.80 -26.51
N CYS A 64 -0.30 -34.63 -27.37
CA CYS A 64 0.49 -33.44 -27.50
C CYS A 64 -0.30 -32.41 -28.29
N LEU A 65 -1.27 -32.82 -29.11
CA LEU A 65 -2.06 -31.91 -29.94
C LEU A 65 -2.89 -30.94 -29.09
N PRO A 66 -3.69 -31.39 -28.10
CA PRO A 66 -4.34 -30.49 -27.16
C PRO A 66 -3.37 -29.59 -26.40
N ASP A 67 -2.23 -30.12 -25.93
CA ASP A 67 -1.23 -29.33 -25.21
C ASP A 67 -0.48 -28.32 -26.09
N ILE A 68 -0.19 -28.67 -27.34
CA ILE A 68 0.40 -27.78 -28.35
C ILE A 68 -0.60 -26.69 -28.72
N VAL A 69 -1.87 -27.02 -28.93
CA VAL A 69 -2.93 -26.03 -29.17
C VAL A 69 -3.07 -25.09 -27.97
N ARG A 70 -3.07 -25.62 -26.75
CA ARG A 70 -3.07 -24.82 -25.52
C ARG A 70 -1.83 -23.91 -25.45
N LYS A 71 -0.64 -24.43 -25.74
CA LYS A 71 0.62 -23.67 -25.75
C LYS A 71 0.63 -22.57 -26.83
N ILE A 72 0.10 -22.87 -28.02
CA ILE A 72 -0.06 -21.91 -29.11
C ILE A 72 -1.07 -20.83 -28.71
N ASP A 73 -2.19 -21.19 -28.08
CA ASP A 73 -3.21 -20.25 -27.65
C ASP A 73 -2.72 -19.38 -26.48
N GLU A 74 -1.96 -19.95 -25.54
CA GLU A 74 -1.24 -19.22 -24.49
C GLU A 74 -0.21 -18.25 -25.08
N ASN A 75 0.60 -18.71 -26.04
CA ASN A 75 1.59 -17.87 -26.74
C ASN A 75 0.92 -16.78 -27.59
N LEU A 76 -0.18 -17.10 -28.27
CA LEU A 76 -0.94 -16.14 -29.07
C LEU A 76 -1.60 -15.09 -28.18
N LYS A 77 -2.19 -15.49 -27.05
CA LYS A 77 -2.70 -14.56 -26.03
C LYS A 77 -1.58 -13.69 -25.47
N ALA A 78 -0.40 -14.25 -25.20
CA ALA A 78 0.77 -13.50 -24.78
C ALA A 78 1.22 -12.49 -25.84
N SER A 79 1.36 -12.91 -27.11
CA SER A 79 1.74 -12.04 -28.23
C SER A 79 0.71 -10.97 -28.54
N ILE A 80 -0.60 -11.27 -28.44
CA ILE A 80 -1.67 -10.27 -28.57
C ILE A 80 -1.63 -9.29 -27.40
N SER A 81 -1.36 -9.76 -26.18
CA SER A 81 -1.17 -8.89 -25.02
C SER A 81 0.04 -7.98 -25.17
N GLU A 82 1.16 -8.48 -25.72
CA GLU A 82 2.34 -7.70 -26.07
C GLU A 82 2.06 -6.69 -27.19
N LEU A 83 1.34 -7.09 -28.23
CA LEU A 83 0.96 -6.22 -29.35
C LEU A 83 0.03 -5.09 -28.89
N ASN A 84 -0.95 -5.39 -28.05
CA ASN A 84 -1.81 -4.38 -27.42
C ASN A 84 -1.06 -3.48 -26.43
N ARG A 85 0.09 -3.94 -25.92
CA ARG A 85 1.01 -3.14 -25.12
C ARG A 85 1.99 -2.34 -25.97
N MET A 86 2.07 -2.52 -27.29
CA MET A 86 2.94 -1.69 -28.12
C MET A 86 2.40 -0.24 -28.20
N PRO A 87 3.28 0.77 -28.23
CA PRO A 87 2.85 2.15 -28.35
C PRO A 87 2.11 2.36 -29.67
N THR A 88 0.91 2.93 -29.60
CA THR A 88 0.13 3.33 -30.78
C THR A 88 0.96 4.36 -31.55
N ARG A 89 1.06 4.21 -32.88
CA ARG A 89 1.91 5.07 -33.72
C ARG A 89 1.57 6.54 -33.49
N LEU A 90 2.46 7.28 -32.82
CA LEU A 90 2.35 8.71 -32.59
C LEU A 90 2.75 9.46 -33.87
N LEU A 91 1.82 9.61 -34.80
CA LEU A 91 2.06 10.24 -36.11
C LEU A 91 1.76 11.74 -36.11
N SER A 92 1.04 12.23 -35.09
CA SER A 92 0.67 13.62 -34.95
C SER A 92 0.79 14.12 -33.50
N VAL A 93 0.84 15.45 -33.34
CA VAL A 93 0.78 16.10 -32.03
C VAL A 93 -0.51 15.72 -31.27
N ALA A 94 -1.62 15.52 -31.98
CA ALA A 94 -2.88 15.09 -31.36
C ALA A 94 -2.77 13.67 -30.76
N ASP A 95 -2.09 12.76 -31.44
CA ASP A 95 -1.85 11.39 -30.95
C ASP A 95 -0.96 11.39 -29.72
N VAL A 96 0.10 12.23 -29.71
CA VAL A 96 0.98 12.41 -28.54
C VAL A 96 0.19 12.92 -27.34
N MET A 97 -0.67 13.93 -27.55
CA MET A 97 -1.49 14.50 -26.49
C MET A 97 -2.55 13.53 -25.97
N ALA A 98 -3.15 12.72 -26.85
CA ALA A 98 -4.10 11.68 -26.46
C ALA A 98 -3.42 10.58 -25.63
N ALA A 99 -2.26 10.08 -26.08
CA ALA A 99 -1.48 9.08 -25.36
C ALA A 99 -1.03 9.60 -23.99
N PHE A 100 -0.54 10.85 -23.94
CA PHE A 100 -0.16 11.52 -22.71
C PHE A 100 -1.34 11.61 -21.72
N THR A 101 -2.49 12.11 -22.18
CA THR A 101 -3.69 12.25 -21.36
C THR A 101 -4.15 10.89 -20.84
N GLY A 102 -4.10 9.86 -21.67
CA GLY A 102 -4.37 8.48 -21.28
C GLY A 102 -3.45 8.01 -20.15
N ILE A 103 -2.13 8.10 -20.34
CA ILE A 103 -1.12 7.67 -19.35
C ILE A 103 -1.32 8.36 -18.00
N ILE A 104 -1.51 9.67 -18.01
CA ILE A 104 -1.75 10.45 -16.78
C ILE A 104 -3.09 10.04 -16.14
N GLY A 105 -4.13 9.84 -16.93
CA GLY A 105 -5.43 9.38 -16.46
C GLY A 105 -5.37 8.01 -15.78
N TYR A 106 -4.71 7.03 -16.42
CA TYR A 106 -4.52 5.69 -15.84
C TYR A 106 -3.67 5.74 -14.58
N SER A 107 -2.53 6.45 -14.62
CA SER A 107 -1.66 6.60 -13.45
C SER A 107 -2.38 7.25 -12.26
N LYS A 108 -3.19 8.27 -12.53
CA LYS A 108 -3.99 8.96 -11.51
C LYS A 108 -5.00 8.03 -10.86
N GLU A 109 -5.69 7.19 -11.64
CA GLU A 109 -6.63 6.21 -11.08
C GLU A 109 -5.90 5.13 -10.27
N SER A 110 -4.77 4.61 -10.77
CA SER A 110 -3.93 3.67 -10.02
C SER A 110 -3.48 4.24 -8.68
N LEU A 111 -2.95 5.47 -8.68
CA LEU A 111 -2.55 6.15 -7.45
C LEU A 111 -3.74 6.40 -6.53
N ARG A 112 -4.91 6.74 -7.06
CA ARG A 112 -6.13 6.92 -6.27
C ARG A 112 -6.55 5.61 -5.59
N LYS A 113 -6.48 4.49 -6.31
CA LYS A 113 -6.77 3.17 -5.76
C LYS A 113 -5.85 2.83 -4.59
N ILE A 114 -4.54 2.91 -4.80
CA ILE A 114 -3.56 2.42 -3.80
C ILE A 114 -3.30 3.40 -2.65
N LEU A 115 -3.22 4.72 -2.92
CA LEU A 115 -2.88 5.74 -1.90
C LEU A 115 -4.10 6.34 -1.19
N VAL A 116 -5.26 6.40 -1.86
CA VAL A 116 -6.44 7.09 -1.31
C VAL A 116 -7.55 6.13 -0.89
N ARG A 117 -7.84 5.10 -1.69
CA ARG A 117 -8.91 4.13 -1.41
C ARG A 117 -8.41 2.88 -0.68
N GLY A 118 -7.13 2.56 -0.77
CA GLY A 118 -6.54 1.36 -0.16
C GLY A 118 -6.92 0.07 -0.89
N GLU A 119 -7.21 0.16 -2.18
CA GLU A 119 -7.43 -1.01 -3.03
C GLU A 119 -6.09 -1.67 -3.37
N ILE A 120 -6.05 -3.02 -3.33
CA ILE A 120 -4.85 -3.83 -3.61
C ILE A 120 -4.96 -4.67 -4.90
N ASP A 121 -6.09 -4.56 -5.59
CA ASP A 121 -6.46 -5.34 -6.77
C ASP A 121 -5.44 -5.19 -7.91
N GLU A 122 -4.88 -4.00 -8.08
CA GLU A 122 -3.91 -3.71 -9.14
C GLU A 122 -2.50 -4.24 -8.81
N TYR A 123 -2.17 -4.44 -7.53
CA TYR A 123 -0.84 -4.85 -7.06
C TYR A 123 -0.94 -5.92 -5.94
N PRO A 124 -1.49 -7.11 -6.20
CA PRO A 124 -1.76 -8.09 -5.14
C PRO A 124 -0.49 -8.62 -4.48
N ASP A 125 0.58 -8.86 -5.26
CA ASP A 125 1.83 -9.47 -4.78
C ASP A 125 2.87 -8.45 -4.30
N GLU A 126 2.70 -7.17 -4.66
CA GLU A 126 3.66 -6.10 -4.34
C GLU A 126 3.25 -5.38 -3.06
N LYS A 127 3.65 -5.92 -1.89
CA LYS A 127 3.30 -5.37 -0.57
C LYS A 127 3.67 -3.90 -0.38
N GLU A 128 4.72 -3.43 -1.03
CA GLU A 128 5.13 -2.02 -1.00
C GLU A 128 4.11 -1.09 -1.66
N MET A 129 3.26 -1.61 -2.55
CA MET A 129 2.17 -0.87 -3.20
C MET A 129 0.86 -0.93 -2.39
N HIS A 130 0.83 -1.62 -1.24
CA HIS A 130 -0.32 -1.60 -0.32
C HIS A 130 -0.26 -0.35 0.55
N CYS A 131 -0.32 0.81 -0.09
CA CYS A 131 0.18 2.06 0.48
C CYS A 131 -0.53 2.48 1.76
N THR A 132 -1.85 2.30 1.85
CA THR A 132 -2.60 2.63 3.07
C THR A 132 -2.11 1.82 4.28
N ALA A 133 -1.78 0.53 4.10
CA ALA A 133 -1.23 -0.29 5.16
C ALA A 133 0.19 0.17 5.56
N ARG A 134 1.04 0.47 4.57
CA ARG A 134 2.40 0.99 4.82
C ARG A 134 2.38 2.33 5.55
N LEU A 135 1.43 3.22 5.21
CA LEU A 135 1.25 4.52 5.88
C LEU A 135 0.82 4.35 7.34
N VAL A 136 -0.12 3.43 7.62
CA VAL A 136 -0.54 3.12 8.99
C VAL A 136 0.62 2.54 9.81
N GLU A 137 1.43 1.66 9.23
CA GLU A 137 2.62 1.13 9.90
C GLU A 137 3.61 2.23 10.28
N LYS A 138 3.87 3.18 9.36
CA LYS A 138 4.72 4.34 9.63
C LYS A 138 4.15 5.23 10.74
N LEU A 139 2.85 5.47 10.77
CA LEU A 139 2.19 6.24 11.83
C LEU A 139 2.30 5.54 13.20
N ASN A 140 2.12 4.22 13.24
CA ASN A 140 2.26 3.45 14.47
C ASN A 140 3.72 3.44 14.98
N GLN A 141 4.69 3.36 14.08
CA GLN A 141 6.12 3.50 14.40
C GLN A 141 6.40 4.89 14.98
N PHE A 142 5.90 5.94 14.33
CA PHE A 142 6.04 7.32 14.80
C PHE A 142 5.43 7.54 16.19
N SER A 143 4.23 7.01 16.45
CA SER A 143 3.62 7.03 17.79
C SER A 143 4.50 6.35 18.83
N THR A 144 5.10 5.20 18.49
CA THR A 144 6.01 4.47 19.37
C THR A 144 7.30 5.27 19.64
N GLU A 145 7.89 5.89 18.62
CA GLU A 145 9.06 6.76 18.75
C GLU A 145 8.79 7.95 19.70
N LEU A 146 7.63 8.61 19.53
CA LEU A 146 7.21 9.71 20.39
C LEU A 146 7.07 9.30 21.86
N HIS A 147 6.51 8.11 22.13
CA HIS A 147 6.37 7.59 23.49
C HIS A 147 7.70 7.16 24.12
N ASN A 148 8.69 6.78 23.31
CA ASN A 148 10.01 6.39 23.77
C ASN A 148 10.95 7.59 24.04
N CYS A 149 10.58 8.80 23.62
CA CYS A 149 11.20 10.06 24.06
C CYS A 149 10.83 10.35 25.52
N SER A 150 11.40 9.53 26.39
CA SER A 150 11.21 9.54 27.82
C SER A 150 12.52 9.92 28.50
N ASP A 151 12.38 10.82 29.47
CA ASP A 151 13.45 11.52 30.17
C ASP A 151 14.10 10.62 31.25
N HIS A 152 14.47 9.39 30.87
CA HIS A 152 14.99 8.36 31.78
C HIS A 152 16.30 8.75 32.47
N THR A 153 16.96 9.80 31.97
CA THR A 153 18.23 10.30 32.48
C THR A 153 18.05 11.40 33.53
N LYS A 154 16.90 12.08 33.61
CA LYS A 154 16.67 13.18 34.57
C LYS A 154 16.15 12.63 35.90
N LYS A 155 16.70 13.16 37.00
CA LYS A 155 16.23 12.88 38.35
C LYS A 155 14.76 13.29 38.47
N PHE A 156 13.93 12.42 39.03
CA PHE A 156 12.49 12.65 39.17
C PHE A 156 12.19 13.98 39.88
N MET A 157 11.26 14.76 39.32
CA MET A 157 10.80 16.06 39.83
C MET A 157 11.84 17.20 39.89
N MET A 158 13.10 16.97 39.52
CA MET A 158 14.12 18.04 39.60
C MET A 158 13.86 19.18 38.63
N ASN A 159 13.47 18.88 37.39
CA ASN A 159 13.13 19.93 36.42
C ASN A 159 11.93 20.76 36.90
N GLU A 160 10.91 20.10 37.45
CA GLU A 160 9.75 20.77 38.01
C GLU A 160 10.11 21.69 39.18
N ILE A 161 11.01 21.26 40.07
CA ILE A 161 11.49 22.08 41.19
C ILE A 161 12.29 23.28 40.69
N GLU A 162 13.23 23.09 39.77
CA GLU A 162 14.08 24.14 39.21
C GLU A 162 13.22 25.23 38.54
N VAL A 163 12.30 24.85 37.67
CA VAL A 163 11.40 25.80 36.99
C VAL A 163 10.48 26.51 37.99
N LEU A 164 9.99 25.83 39.04
CA LEU A 164 9.15 26.47 40.06
C LEU A 164 9.93 27.46 40.93
N GLU A 165 11.23 27.25 41.14
CA GLU A 165 12.12 28.21 41.82
C GLU A 165 12.36 29.45 40.95
N GLU A 166 12.65 29.27 39.66
CA GLU A 166 12.91 30.36 38.71
C GLU A 166 11.67 31.20 38.37
N THR A 167 10.47 30.61 38.45
CA THR A 167 9.20 31.28 38.15
C THR A 167 8.53 31.90 39.39
N LYS A 168 9.24 32.00 40.52
CA LYS A 168 8.71 32.62 41.74
C LYS A 168 8.39 34.09 41.52
N GLY A 169 7.10 34.42 41.62
CA GLY A 169 6.61 35.80 41.68
C GLY A 169 6.36 36.26 43.12
N ILE A 170 6.07 37.57 43.27
CA ILE A 170 5.50 38.13 44.51
C ILE A 170 4.00 37.80 44.52
N GLU A 171 3.68 36.55 44.86
CA GLU A 171 2.33 35.99 44.76
C GLU A 171 1.92 35.30 46.06
N LEU A 172 0.63 34.98 46.18
CA LEU A 172 0.13 34.20 47.31
C LEU A 172 0.78 32.80 47.33
N PRO A 173 1.10 32.27 48.52
CA PRO A 173 1.49 30.88 48.67
C PRO A 173 0.45 29.93 48.05
N ASN A 174 0.89 28.73 47.65
CA ASN A 174 0.02 27.68 47.08
C ASN A 174 -0.64 27.97 45.73
N ILE A 175 -0.28 29.04 45.02
CA ILE A 175 -0.59 29.18 43.60
C ILE A 175 0.47 28.45 42.77
N LEU A 176 0.03 27.75 41.73
CA LEU A 176 0.89 27.12 40.72
C LEU A 176 1.06 28.11 39.55
N PRO A 177 2.28 28.60 39.27
CA PRO A 177 2.49 29.54 38.17
C PRO A 177 2.21 28.88 36.82
N HIS A 178 1.34 29.48 36.00
CA HIS A 178 1.09 29.00 34.64
C HIS A 178 2.37 29.01 33.78
N ALA A 179 3.25 29.99 34.02
CA ALA A 179 4.56 30.07 33.38
C ALA A 179 5.40 28.80 33.62
N ALA A 180 5.38 28.23 34.83
CA ALA A 180 6.14 27.02 35.13
C ALA A 180 5.68 25.83 34.28
N PHE A 181 4.37 25.67 34.12
CA PHE A 181 3.80 24.64 33.25
C PHE A 181 4.21 24.84 31.79
N LEU A 182 4.08 26.07 31.27
CA LEU A 182 4.44 26.37 29.88
C LEU A 182 5.93 26.17 29.62
N THR A 183 6.82 26.59 30.52
CA THR A 183 8.27 26.40 30.36
C THR A 183 8.63 24.93 30.22
N ILE A 184 8.09 24.05 31.07
CA ILE A 184 8.35 22.62 30.97
C ILE A 184 7.75 22.03 29.69
N LEU A 185 6.53 22.44 29.33
CA LEU A 185 5.90 21.99 28.09
C LEU A 185 6.76 22.36 26.88
N GLN A 186 7.22 23.61 26.79
CA GLN A 186 8.08 24.10 25.72
C GLN A 186 9.39 23.32 25.62
N GLN A 187 10.05 23.06 26.75
CA GLN A 187 11.25 22.22 26.78
C GLN A 187 10.99 20.82 26.21
N LYS A 188 9.88 20.18 26.61
CA LYS A 188 9.52 18.84 26.12
C LYS A 188 9.17 18.83 24.64
N VAL A 189 8.45 19.84 24.14
CA VAL A 189 8.15 19.96 22.70
C VAL A 189 9.44 20.20 21.90
N GLU A 190 10.37 20.99 22.44
CA GLU A 190 11.68 21.22 21.82
C GLU A 190 12.50 19.91 21.70
N GLU A 191 12.48 19.06 22.73
CA GLU A 191 13.17 17.77 22.70
C GLU A 191 12.71 16.84 21.57
N ILE A 192 11.47 16.98 21.10
CA ILE A 192 10.88 16.14 20.05
C ILE A 192 10.69 16.86 18.72
N SER A 193 11.11 18.13 18.59
CA SER A 193 10.74 19.00 17.46
C SER A 193 11.15 18.45 16.09
N GLU A 194 12.29 17.76 16.02
CA GLU A 194 12.81 17.13 14.80
C GLU A 194 12.09 15.83 14.40
N LEU A 195 11.44 15.13 15.35
CA LEU A 195 10.84 13.83 15.08
C LEU A 195 9.66 13.90 14.09
N PRO A 196 8.66 14.79 14.27
CA PRO A 196 7.58 14.95 13.30
C PRO A 196 8.07 15.34 11.90
N ILE A 197 9.11 16.18 11.82
CA ILE A 197 9.70 16.62 10.55
C ILE A 197 10.28 15.41 9.82
N ARG A 198 11.20 14.68 10.48
CA ARG A 198 11.83 13.48 9.93
C ARG A 198 10.81 12.41 9.53
N PHE A 199 9.75 12.25 10.30
CA PHE A 199 8.65 11.34 9.98
C PHE A 199 8.00 11.70 8.64
N VAL A 200 7.62 12.97 8.45
CA VAL A 200 6.99 13.41 7.20
C VAL A 200 7.95 13.31 6.01
N GLU A 201 9.23 13.58 6.20
CA GLU A 201 10.23 13.35 5.15
C GLU A 201 10.31 11.88 4.71
N ASN A 202 10.29 10.95 5.67
CA ASN A 202 10.32 9.52 5.40
C ASN A 202 9.07 9.06 4.63
N VAL A 203 7.90 9.57 5.01
CA VAL A 203 6.63 9.28 4.33
C VAL A 203 6.65 9.81 2.90
N TRP A 204 7.12 11.03 2.67
CA TRP A 204 7.20 11.59 1.32
C TRP A 204 8.23 10.89 0.43
N THR A 205 9.34 10.42 0.99
CA THR A 205 10.31 9.58 0.25
C THR A 205 9.67 8.28 -0.23
N TYR A 206 8.86 7.66 0.62
CA TYR A 206 8.08 6.48 0.24
C TYR A 206 7.04 6.79 -0.84
N ILE A 207 6.26 7.86 -0.67
CA ILE A 207 5.25 8.29 -1.65
C ILE A 207 5.90 8.60 -3.01
N GLU A 208 7.07 9.23 -3.02
CA GLU A 208 7.84 9.49 -4.23
C GLU A 208 8.13 8.18 -4.98
N GLY A 209 8.66 7.17 -4.29
CA GLY A 209 8.92 5.86 -4.88
C GLY A 209 7.67 5.23 -5.50
N VAL A 210 6.52 5.31 -4.81
CA VAL A 210 5.23 4.81 -5.32
C VAL A 210 4.80 5.57 -6.57
N VAL A 211 4.81 6.90 -6.52
CA VAL A 211 4.39 7.77 -7.63
C VAL A 211 5.23 7.51 -8.88
N ILE A 212 6.56 7.46 -8.73
CA ILE A 212 7.47 7.18 -9.84
C ILE A 212 7.23 5.78 -10.40
N SER A 213 7.06 4.76 -9.55
CA SER A 213 6.84 3.39 -9.99
C SER A 213 5.54 3.23 -10.81
N VAL A 214 4.45 3.86 -10.38
CA VAL A 214 3.17 3.84 -11.11
C VAL A 214 3.30 4.55 -12.45
N LEU A 215 3.93 5.73 -12.47
CA LEU A 215 4.17 6.49 -13.70
C LEU A 215 5.05 5.72 -14.68
N ASP A 216 6.10 5.07 -14.20
CA ASP A 216 7.00 4.25 -15.02
C ASP A 216 6.30 3.04 -15.62
N ARG A 217 5.40 2.39 -14.87
CA ARG A 217 4.61 1.25 -15.36
C ARG A 217 3.69 1.67 -16.50
N HIS A 218 3.01 2.80 -16.38
CA HIS A 218 2.06 3.30 -17.40
C HIS A 218 2.74 3.98 -18.60
N SER A 219 3.98 4.44 -18.45
CA SER A 219 4.74 5.11 -19.52
C SER A 219 5.84 4.25 -20.15
N LYS A 220 5.98 2.97 -19.77
CA LYS A 220 7.04 2.03 -20.21
C LYS A 220 7.30 2.00 -21.72
N ASN A 221 6.27 2.25 -22.52
CA ASN A 221 6.32 2.17 -23.98
C ASN A 221 6.77 3.48 -24.66
N TYR A 222 6.96 4.55 -23.90
CA TYR A 222 7.27 5.88 -24.40
C TYR A 222 8.44 6.47 -23.61
N HIS A 223 9.67 6.14 -24.00
CA HIS A 223 10.85 6.43 -23.19
C HIS A 223 11.13 7.94 -23.03
N GLN A 224 11.02 8.77 -24.09
CA GLN A 224 11.14 10.23 -23.93
C GLN A 224 10.04 10.80 -23.02
N LEU A 225 8.83 10.26 -23.11
CA LEU A 225 7.72 10.69 -22.27
C LEU A 225 7.90 10.28 -20.82
N GLN A 226 8.38 9.08 -20.59
CA GLN A 226 8.71 8.56 -19.27
C GLN A 226 9.76 9.44 -18.58
N LEU A 227 10.86 9.80 -19.27
CA LEU A 227 11.88 10.69 -18.71
C LEU A 227 11.30 12.05 -18.32
N PHE A 228 10.44 12.60 -19.17
CA PHE A 228 9.75 13.87 -18.89
C PHE A 228 8.83 13.76 -17.68
N ILE A 229 7.91 12.80 -17.67
CA ILE A 229 6.95 12.58 -16.59
C ILE A 229 7.68 12.34 -15.26
N ARG A 230 8.73 11.51 -15.26
CA ARG A 230 9.53 11.21 -14.08
C ARG A 230 10.14 12.47 -13.49
N ARG A 231 10.77 13.32 -14.32
CA ARG A 231 11.34 14.59 -13.86
C ARG A 231 10.29 15.50 -13.22
N VAL A 232 9.13 15.65 -13.87
CA VAL A 232 8.07 16.52 -13.35
C VAL A 232 7.48 15.95 -12.05
N ALA A 233 7.33 14.63 -11.97
CA ALA A 233 6.84 13.97 -10.77
C ALA A 233 7.77 14.16 -9.56
N HIS A 234 9.09 14.03 -9.74
CA HIS A 234 10.06 14.36 -8.69
C HIS A 234 9.90 15.81 -8.18
N GLN A 235 9.79 16.77 -9.11
CA GLN A 235 9.60 18.18 -8.74
C GLN A 235 8.29 18.43 -8.00
N LEU A 236 7.20 17.78 -8.44
CA LEU A 236 5.91 17.88 -7.79
C LEU A 236 5.93 17.29 -6.37
N VAL A 237 6.50 16.09 -6.21
CA VAL A 237 6.56 15.43 -4.90
C VAL A 237 7.45 16.21 -3.94
N ALA A 238 8.60 16.73 -4.40
CA ALA A 238 9.44 17.63 -3.61
C ALA A 238 8.66 18.86 -3.11
N LYS A 239 7.91 19.52 -4.00
CA LYS A 239 7.05 20.66 -3.63
C LYS A 239 5.95 20.29 -2.61
N MET A 240 5.40 19.07 -2.68
CA MET A 240 4.44 18.59 -1.68
C MET A 240 5.10 18.27 -0.35
N LYS A 241 6.32 17.72 -0.38
CA LYS A 241 7.16 17.45 0.78
C LYS A 241 7.48 18.74 1.52
N ASP A 242 8.00 19.75 0.84
CA ASP A 242 8.38 21.03 1.47
C ASP A 242 7.19 21.70 2.15
N ARG A 243 6.04 21.79 1.46
CA ARG A 243 4.78 22.31 2.05
C ARG A 243 4.35 21.53 3.30
N SER A 244 4.63 20.24 3.33
CA SER A 244 4.29 19.41 4.49
C SER A 244 5.24 19.65 5.65
N ILE A 245 6.53 19.84 5.38
CA ILE A 245 7.52 20.18 6.42
C ILE A 245 7.16 21.51 7.07
N ASP A 246 6.85 22.54 6.26
CA ASP A 246 6.45 23.85 6.77
C ASP A 246 5.22 23.77 7.69
N TRP A 247 4.19 23.02 7.26
CA TRP A 247 2.98 22.83 8.05
C TRP A 247 3.24 22.07 9.36
N VAL A 248 4.11 21.04 9.33
CA VAL A 248 4.48 20.30 10.53
C VAL A 248 5.25 21.17 11.51
N ALA A 249 6.17 22.01 11.02
CA ALA A 249 6.89 22.95 11.85
C ALA A 249 5.92 23.93 12.56
N GLU A 250 4.90 24.41 11.85
CA GLU A 250 3.83 25.24 12.45
C GLU A 250 3.06 24.49 13.54
N ILE A 251 2.69 23.22 13.31
CA ILE A 251 1.99 22.39 14.30
C ILE A 251 2.82 22.18 15.57
N VAL A 252 4.11 21.90 15.41
CA VAL A 252 5.04 21.78 16.55
C VAL A 252 5.15 23.09 17.31
N GLN A 253 5.20 24.22 16.60
CA GLN A 253 5.25 25.54 17.24
C GLN A 253 3.94 25.85 17.99
N MET A 254 2.78 25.51 17.45
CA MET A 254 1.49 25.74 18.12
C MET A 254 1.39 25.02 19.47
N GLU A 255 1.98 23.83 19.62
CA GLU A 255 2.02 23.10 20.90
C GLU A 255 2.89 23.79 21.97
N LYS A 256 3.77 24.72 21.59
CA LYS A 256 4.60 25.52 22.52
C LYS A 256 3.86 26.72 23.10
N GLU A 257 2.79 27.17 22.45
CA GLU A 257 2.13 28.45 22.78
C GLU A 257 1.04 28.34 23.84
N THR A 258 0.44 27.15 24.03
CA THR A 258 -0.72 27.02 24.94
C THR A 258 -0.83 25.66 25.61
N GLY A 259 -1.26 25.68 26.88
CA GLY A 259 -1.57 24.52 27.71
C GLY A 259 -3.04 24.14 27.74
N TYR A 260 -3.80 24.39 26.67
CA TYR A 260 -5.25 24.14 26.62
C TYR A 260 -5.60 22.71 26.18
N THR A 261 -6.63 22.13 26.80
CA THR A 261 -7.25 20.88 26.35
C THR A 261 -8.73 20.83 26.68
N CYS A 262 -9.54 20.36 25.73
CA CYS A 262 -10.95 20.02 25.94
C CYS A 262 -11.16 18.51 26.19
N ASN A 263 -10.08 17.72 26.29
CA ASN A 263 -10.18 16.29 26.53
C ASN A 263 -10.65 16.02 27.98
N PRO A 264 -11.83 15.42 28.19
CA PRO A 264 -12.38 15.19 29.52
C PRO A 264 -11.52 14.23 30.37
N GLU A 265 -10.73 13.36 29.75
CA GLU A 265 -9.84 12.42 30.44
C GLU A 265 -8.69 13.14 31.15
N TYR A 266 -8.34 14.38 30.75
CA TYR A 266 -7.28 15.15 31.41
C TYR A 266 -7.54 15.32 32.91
N MET A 267 -8.72 15.83 33.27
CA MET A 267 -9.05 16.09 34.68
C MET A 267 -9.19 14.78 35.46
N LYS A 268 -9.68 13.72 34.82
CA LYS A 268 -9.85 12.40 35.45
C LYS A 268 -8.50 11.76 35.79
N GLU A 269 -7.57 11.73 34.84
CA GLU A 269 -6.23 11.18 35.04
C GLU A 269 -5.40 12.01 36.01
N TRP A 270 -5.45 13.35 35.91
CA TRP A 270 -4.78 14.22 36.87
C TRP A 270 -5.32 14.04 38.29
N ASN A 271 -6.65 14.03 38.48
CA ASN A 271 -7.26 13.80 39.79
C ASN A 271 -6.83 12.46 40.38
N LYS A 272 -6.84 11.40 39.56
CA LYS A 272 -6.38 10.06 39.95
C LYS A 272 -4.95 10.10 40.47
N LEU A 273 -4.03 10.69 39.71
CA LEU A 273 -2.63 10.84 40.10
C LEU A 273 -2.43 11.74 41.33
N MET A 274 -3.33 12.69 41.57
CA MET A 274 -3.25 13.58 42.74
C MET A 274 -3.73 12.92 44.03
N THR A 275 -4.53 11.86 43.98
CA THR A 275 -5.01 11.16 45.19
C THR A 275 -3.87 10.58 46.05
N GLN A 276 -2.74 10.23 45.44
CA GLN A 276 -1.56 9.70 46.11
C GLN A 276 -0.60 10.79 46.66
N GLN A 277 -0.86 12.09 46.42
CA GLN A 277 0.08 13.17 46.74
C GLN A 277 0.50 13.15 48.23
N HIS A 278 -0.46 13.07 49.15
CA HIS A 278 -0.18 13.10 50.59
C HIS A 278 0.71 11.93 51.00
N THR A 279 0.32 10.71 50.61
CA THR A 279 1.04 9.48 50.91
C THR A 279 2.46 9.51 50.34
N VAL A 280 2.64 9.92 49.07
CA VAL A 280 3.96 10.01 48.45
C VAL A 280 4.85 11.02 49.18
N ILE A 281 4.31 12.16 49.60
CA ILE A 281 5.07 13.18 50.33
C ILE A 281 5.46 12.68 51.72
N GLU A 282 4.56 12.03 52.46
CA GLU A 282 4.88 11.42 53.75
C GLU A 282 5.98 10.36 53.62
N ASP A 283 5.87 9.49 52.61
CA ASP A 283 6.88 8.46 52.31
C ASP A 283 8.24 9.09 51.97
N ILE A 284 8.27 10.21 51.24
CA ILE A 284 9.53 10.94 50.98
C ILE A 284 10.14 11.52 52.28
N MET A 285 9.31 11.91 53.25
CA MET A 285 9.77 12.55 54.48
C MET A 285 10.26 11.58 55.56
N GLN A 286 9.80 10.32 55.54
CA GLN A 286 10.11 9.36 56.60
C GLN A 286 11.41 8.58 56.39
N ILE A 287 11.98 8.55 55.17
CA ILE A 287 12.96 7.52 54.82
C ILE A 287 14.32 8.10 54.38
N GLY A 288 15.42 7.44 54.78
CA GLY A 288 16.82 7.89 54.60
C GLY A 288 17.35 7.91 53.15
N ARG A 289 18.68 7.79 52.96
CA ARG A 289 19.40 8.19 51.72
C ARG A 289 19.10 7.42 50.41
N TYR A 290 18.36 6.30 50.40
CA TYR A 290 18.21 5.44 49.19
C TYR A 290 16.81 4.85 48.96
N TYR A 291 15.73 5.57 49.19
CA TYR A 291 14.41 4.94 49.07
C TYR A 291 13.75 5.18 47.72
N LEU A 292 13.43 4.05 47.09
CA LEU A 292 12.52 3.96 45.98
C LEU A 292 11.10 4.12 46.53
N VAL A 293 10.33 5.05 46.00
CA VAL A 293 8.90 5.19 46.30
C VAL A 293 8.13 4.74 45.07
N LYS A 294 7.15 3.87 45.28
CA LYS A 294 6.28 3.39 44.22
C LYS A 294 5.21 4.45 43.93
N ILE A 295 5.29 5.08 42.77
CA ILE A 295 4.35 6.11 42.33
C ILE A 295 3.52 5.55 41.18
N GLU A 296 2.19 5.64 41.29
CA GLU A 296 1.31 5.21 40.21
C GLU A 296 1.63 5.98 38.92
N GLY A 297 1.79 5.25 37.81
CA GLY A 297 2.17 5.82 36.51
C GLY A 297 3.68 5.96 36.28
N PHE A 298 4.52 5.81 37.31
CA PHE A 298 5.98 5.95 37.21
C PHE A 298 6.75 4.74 37.73
N GLY A 299 6.11 3.86 38.50
CA GLY A 299 6.77 2.69 39.09
C GLY A 299 7.64 3.08 40.28
N ASP A 300 8.76 2.36 40.48
CA ASP A 300 9.68 2.62 41.58
C ASP A 300 10.64 3.77 41.24
N VAL A 301 10.51 4.87 41.98
CA VAL A 301 11.23 6.12 41.70
C VAL A 301 12.20 6.45 42.83
N LYS A 302 13.45 6.76 42.49
CA LYS A 302 14.44 7.24 43.47
C LYS A 302 14.08 8.66 43.89
N VAL A 303 13.84 8.88 45.19
CA VAL A 303 13.38 10.18 45.73
C VAL A 303 14.32 10.79 46.77
N GLY A 304 15.47 10.16 47.07
CA GLY A 304 16.37 10.63 48.12
C GLY A 304 16.87 12.08 47.93
N HIS A 305 16.98 12.55 46.69
CA HIS A 305 17.35 13.94 46.37
C HIS A 305 16.25 14.97 46.65
N LEU A 306 15.00 14.54 46.87
CA LEU A 306 13.86 15.44 47.09
C LEU A 306 13.72 15.91 48.54
N MET A 307 14.44 15.29 49.48
CA MET A 307 14.37 15.64 50.91
C MET A 307 14.80 17.07 51.22
N GLU A 308 15.62 17.68 50.36
CA GLU A 308 16.10 19.06 50.50
C GLU A 308 15.02 20.10 50.14
N TYR A 309 13.95 19.68 49.46
CA TYR A 309 12.95 20.54 48.82
C TYR A 309 11.56 20.45 49.47
N LYS A 310 11.51 20.19 50.79
CA LYS A 310 10.27 19.86 51.53
C LYS A 310 9.10 20.81 51.27
N LEU A 311 9.37 22.12 51.25
CA LEU A 311 8.33 23.15 51.12
C LEU A 311 7.73 23.22 49.71
N ILE A 312 8.51 22.92 48.68
CA ILE A 312 8.10 23.03 47.27
C ILE A 312 7.59 21.70 46.71
N LEU A 313 7.86 20.59 47.40
CA LEU A 313 7.53 19.23 46.97
C LEU A 313 6.05 19.03 46.58
N PRO A 314 5.04 19.51 47.34
CA PRO A 314 3.64 19.38 46.93
C PRO A 314 3.36 20.07 45.58
N LYS A 315 3.92 21.26 45.37
CA LYS A 315 3.74 22.03 44.12
C LYS A 315 4.43 21.35 42.94
N ALA A 316 5.66 20.89 43.14
CA ALA A 316 6.40 20.16 42.11
C ALA A 316 5.70 18.85 41.73
N PHE A 317 5.08 18.17 42.70
CA PHE A 317 4.31 16.96 42.43
C PHE A 317 3.06 17.27 41.59
N ASP A 318 2.28 18.29 41.96
CA ASP A 318 1.13 18.73 41.15
C ASP A 318 1.55 19.08 39.72
N LEU A 319 2.62 19.89 39.57
CA LEU A 319 3.16 20.26 38.27
C LEU A 319 3.56 19.02 37.45
N LYS A 320 4.24 18.05 38.07
CA LYS A 320 4.65 16.80 37.43
C LYS A 320 3.45 16.02 36.89
N MET A 321 2.39 15.88 37.69
CA MET A 321 1.20 15.15 37.29
C MET A 321 0.45 15.86 36.17
N ARG A 322 0.35 17.19 36.22
CA ARG A 322 -0.26 18.01 35.15
C ARG A 322 0.48 17.85 33.83
N VAL A 323 1.81 18.08 33.84
CA VAL A 323 2.65 17.96 32.65
C VAL A 323 2.58 16.54 32.09
N THR A 324 2.68 15.52 32.93
CA THR A 324 2.63 14.12 32.48
C THR A 324 1.29 13.77 31.84
N THR A 325 0.19 14.24 32.41
CA THR A 325 -1.15 13.98 31.88
C THR A 325 -1.39 14.75 30.59
N TYR A 326 -1.00 16.03 30.54
CA TYR A 326 -1.12 16.86 29.35
C TYR A 326 -0.23 16.37 28.21
N TRP A 327 0.99 15.93 28.51
CA TRP A 327 1.94 15.42 27.52
C TRP A 327 1.38 14.25 26.71
N LYS A 328 0.65 13.33 27.34
CA LYS A 328 -0.05 12.24 26.63
C LYS A 328 -1.01 12.77 25.55
N ILE A 329 -1.68 13.89 25.82
CA ILE A 329 -2.62 14.52 24.89
C ILE A 329 -1.86 15.18 23.73
N VAL A 330 -0.74 15.87 24.01
CA VAL A 330 0.13 16.47 22.99
C VAL A 330 0.63 15.40 22.02
N LEU A 331 1.16 14.27 22.54
CA LEU A 331 1.65 13.18 21.71
C LEU A 331 0.56 12.61 20.79
N MET A 332 -0.63 12.38 21.33
CA MET A 332 -1.78 11.90 20.54
C MET A 332 -2.17 12.91 19.46
N ARG A 333 -2.24 14.21 19.82
CA ARG A 333 -2.61 15.27 18.89
C ARG A 333 -1.61 15.40 17.74
N LEU A 334 -0.31 15.28 18.00
CA LEU A 334 0.71 15.27 16.96
C LEU A 334 0.50 14.13 15.97
N VAL A 335 0.26 12.90 16.44
CA VAL A 335 -0.01 11.74 15.57
C VAL A 335 -1.28 11.93 14.73
N ASP A 336 -2.38 12.38 15.36
CA ASP A 336 -3.64 12.63 14.67
C ASP A 336 -3.49 13.72 13.59
N ASN A 337 -2.82 14.82 13.92
CA ASN A 337 -2.53 15.91 13.00
C ASN A 337 -1.70 15.42 11.80
N MET A 338 -0.67 14.60 12.04
CA MET A 338 0.13 14.02 10.96
C MET A 338 -0.72 13.15 10.04
N ALA A 339 -1.57 12.28 10.59
CA ALA A 339 -2.44 11.41 9.82
C ALA A 339 -3.42 12.20 8.94
N LEU A 340 -4.07 13.22 9.51
CA LEU A 340 -5.02 14.09 8.80
C LEU A 340 -4.33 14.86 7.67
N HIS A 341 -3.19 15.49 7.96
CA HIS A 341 -2.43 16.26 6.97
C HIS A 341 -1.92 15.40 5.83
N LEU A 342 -1.35 14.24 6.12
CA LEU A 342 -0.87 13.32 5.10
C LEU A 342 -2.00 12.85 4.18
N GLN A 343 -3.14 12.45 4.74
CA GLN A 343 -4.30 12.01 3.95
C GLN A 343 -4.83 13.13 3.05
N LEU A 344 -4.92 14.36 3.56
CA LEU A 344 -5.35 15.51 2.77
C LEU A 344 -4.34 15.85 1.66
N SER A 345 -3.05 15.84 2.00
CA SER A 345 -1.97 16.19 1.09
C SER A 345 -1.81 15.17 -0.04
N ILE A 346 -1.86 13.87 0.27
CA ILE A 346 -1.86 12.78 -0.72
C ILE A 346 -3.08 12.89 -1.64
N ARG A 347 -4.26 13.15 -1.07
CA ARG A 347 -5.48 13.34 -1.87
C ARG A 347 -5.36 14.54 -2.81
N ASN A 348 -4.76 15.64 -2.37
CA ASN A 348 -4.52 16.83 -3.18
C ASN A 348 -3.47 16.57 -4.28
N LEU A 349 -2.38 15.88 -3.95
CA LEU A 349 -1.38 15.43 -4.93
C LEU A 349 -2.06 14.69 -6.08
N VAL A 350 -2.78 13.61 -5.76
CA VAL A 350 -3.35 12.70 -6.77
C VAL A 350 -4.48 13.37 -7.55
N ASN A 351 -5.41 14.06 -6.87
CA ASN A 351 -6.63 14.51 -7.53
C ASN A 351 -6.55 15.91 -8.14
N LYS A 352 -5.68 16.78 -7.63
CA LYS A 352 -5.63 18.20 -8.02
C LYS A 352 -4.31 18.59 -8.68
N GLU A 353 -3.19 18.24 -8.06
CA GLU A 353 -1.88 18.83 -8.44
C GLU A 353 -1.20 18.04 -9.55
N MET A 354 -1.26 16.70 -9.54
CA MET A 354 -0.54 15.84 -10.49
C MET A 354 -0.84 16.16 -11.95
N GLU A 355 -2.10 16.06 -12.36
CA GLU A 355 -2.51 16.30 -13.75
C GLU A 355 -2.23 17.75 -14.15
N LYS A 356 -2.53 18.71 -13.27
CA LYS A 356 -2.33 20.14 -13.51
C LYS A 356 -0.85 20.49 -13.71
N GLU A 357 0.05 20.03 -12.84
CA GLU A 357 1.47 20.35 -12.90
C GLU A 357 2.12 19.70 -14.12
N ILE A 358 1.85 18.41 -14.37
CA ILE A 358 2.42 17.72 -15.53
C ILE A 358 1.91 18.34 -16.84
N PHE A 359 0.63 18.71 -16.93
CA PHE A 359 0.09 19.39 -18.10
C PHE A 359 0.71 20.78 -18.31
N ASN A 360 0.83 21.58 -17.26
CA ASN A 360 1.43 22.92 -17.36
C ASN A 360 2.90 22.86 -17.81
N GLN A 361 3.68 21.90 -17.27
CA GLN A 361 5.06 21.69 -17.69
C GLN A 361 5.14 21.23 -19.15
N LEU A 362 4.20 20.38 -19.59
CA LEU A 362 4.17 19.92 -20.98
C LEU A 362 3.88 21.08 -21.94
N VAL A 363 2.90 21.94 -21.62
CA VAL A 363 2.59 23.12 -22.43
C VAL A 363 3.76 24.12 -22.45
N GLY A 364 4.43 24.32 -21.31
CA GLY A 364 5.59 25.20 -21.19
C GLY A 364 6.84 24.70 -21.93
N THR A 365 6.95 23.38 -22.17
CA THR A 365 8.09 22.74 -22.85
C THR A 365 7.71 22.12 -24.21
N ALA A 366 6.49 22.42 -24.69
CA ALA A 366 5.79 21.67 -25.74
C ALA A 366 6.57 21.57 -27.05
N GLY A 367 7.30 22.61 -27.46
CA GLY A 367 8.02 22.62 -28.74
C GLY A 367 9.10 21.53 -28.84
N ASP A 368 9.92 21.37 -27.81
CA ASP A 368 11.10 20.49 -27.85
C ASP A 368 10.79 19.06 -27.40
N VAL A 369 9.90 18.91 -26.42
CA VAL A 369 9.54 17.59 -25.87
C VAL A 369 8.67 16.81 -26.85
N ILE A 370 7.65 17.46 -27.43
CA ILE A 370 6.76 16.81 -28.41
C ILE A 370 7.52 16.44 -29.69
N LYS A 371 8.47 17.30 -30.11
CA LYS A 371 9.32 17.01 -31.27
C LYS A 371 10.20 15.77 -31.06
N ARG A 372 10.85 15.65 -29.89
CA ARG A 372 11.64 14.45 -29.54
C ARG A 372 10.78 13.18 -29.43
N MET A 373 9.55 13.29 -28.96
CA MET A 373 8.60 12.15 -28.90
C MET A 373 8.19 11.66 -30.30
N LEU A 374 7.99 12.58 -31.24
CA LEU A 374 7.71 12.24 -32.65
C LEU A 374 8.93 11.56 -33.30
N GLU A 375 10.14 12.05 -33.04
CA GLU A 375 11.40 11.49 -33.56
C GLU A 375 11.69 10.06 -33.04
N GLU A 376 11.42 9.78 -31.76
CA GLU A 376 11.60 8.44 -31.16
C GLU A 376 10.68 7.39 -31.81
N THR A 377 9.43 7.77 -32.06
CA THR A 377 8.43 6.90 -32.70
C THR A 377 8.79 6.60 -34.17
N LEU A 378 9.36 7.58 -34.89
CA LEU A 378 9.88 7.39 -36.25
C LEU A 378 11.13 6.49 -36.29
N SER A 379 11.95 6.48 -35.24
CA SER A 379 13.18 5.68 -35.21
C SER A 379 12.90 4.18 -35.04
N LEU A 380 11.89 3.83 -34.25
CA LEU A 380 11.39 2.45 -34.12
C LEU A 380 10.80 1.91 -35.44
N LEU A 381 10.19 2.80 -36.25
CA LEU A 381 9.66 2.51 -37.58
C LEU A 381 10.75 2.05 -38.56
N ILE A 382 11.97 2.60 -38.47
CA ILE A 382 13.07 2.26 -39.40
C ILE A 382 13.65 0.87 -39.10
N ILE A 383 13.63 0.44 -37.84
CA ILE A 383 14.15 -0.87 -37.41
C ILE A 383 13.17 -1.99 -37.78
N SER A 384 11.85 -1.76 -37.61
CA SER A 384 10.81 -2.77 -37.94
C SER A 384 10.65 -3.06 -39.43
N VAL A 385 11.13 -2.18 -40.33
CA VAL A 385 11.05 -2.39 -41.79
C VAL A 385 12.30 -3.09 -42.34
N ARG A 386 13.33 -3.31 -41.50
CA ARG A 386 14.61 -3.93 -41.90
C ARG A 386 14.82 -5.36 -41.40
N SER A 387 13.89 -5.95 -40.64
CA SER A 387 13.84 -7.38 -40.31
C SER A 387 12.74 -8.07 -41.08
#